data_AF-A0A7I8K7J9-F1
#
_entry.id   AF-A0A7I8K7J9-F1
#
_cell.length_a   1.000
_cell.length_b   1.000
_cell.length_c   1.000
_cell.angle_alpha   90.00
_cell.angle_beta   90.00
_cell.angle_gamma   90.00
#
_symmetry.space_group_name_H-M   'P 1'
#
loop_
_entity.id
_entity.type
_entity.pdbx_description
1 polymer ?
#
loop_
_entity_poly.entity_id
_entity_poly.type
_entity_poly.pdbx_seq_one_letter_code
_entity_poly.pdbx_strand_id
1 'polypeptide(L)'
;MEYLGNVVLWAYPRMTVAELLNGCYSQVADIIHAAVSAVDDCYFKSFVDFGALAAENGVALEETARSAGNLLSPNMEVDSWPSFQYHELDFGGGAPVQVLTFLPVEGLAILLPFEEKGGVDVQVALHPDKVSTYKEIANALD
;
A
#
# COMPACT_ATOMS: atom_id res chain seq x y z
N MET A 1 -17.68 19.49 -10.86
CA MET A 1 -16.48 19.04 -11.58
C MET A 1 -15.70 18.21 -10.60
N GLU A 2 -15.35 16.99 -10.99
CA GLU A 2 -14.50 16.11 -10.21
C GLU A 2 -13.03 16.41 -10.56
N TYR A 3 -12.13 16.27 -9.58
CA TYR A 3 -10.70 16.51 -9.78
C TYR A 3 -10.07 15.34 -10.55
N LEU A 4 -9.27 15.62 -11.58
CA LEU A 4 -8.52 14.63 -12.35
C LEU A 4 -7.01 14.88 -12.18
N GLY A 5 -6.37 14.05 -11.37
CA GLY A 5 -4.94 14.12 -11.07
C GLY A 5 -4.55 13.20 -9.91
N ASN A 6 -3.27 13.20 -9.53
CA ASN A 6 -2.78 12.42 -8.38
C ASN A 6 -2.91 13.21 -7.08
N VAL A 7 -3.52 12.59 -6.05
CA VAL A 7 -3.56 13.10 -4.67
C VAL A 7 -3.19 11.96 -3.72
N VAL A 8 -1.95 11.48 -3.86
CA VAL A 8 -1.45 10.32 -3.11
C VAL A 8 -0.12 10.68 -2.47
N LEU A 9 0.00 10.43 -1.17
CA LEU A 9 1.25 10.44 -0.41
C LEU A 9 1.33 9.14 0.42
N TRP A 10 2.55 8.72 0.75
CA TRP A 10 2.77 7.52 1.54
C TRP A 10 2.95 7.86 3.02
N ALA A 11 2.32 7.07 3.87
CA ALA A 11 2.70 6.96 5.28
C ALA A 11 3.79 5.90 5.42
N TYR A 12 4.78 6.15 6.26
CA TYR A 12 5.89 5.23 6.50
C TYR A 12 5.95 4.79 7.97
N PRO A 13 5.02 3.92 8.43
CA PRO A 13 5.14 3.30 9.75
C PRO A 13 6.44 2.51 9.83
N ARG A 14 7.14 2.58 10.97
CA ARG A 14 8.40 1.89 11.19
C ARG A 14 8.40 1.18 12.53
N MET A 15 8.93 -0.02 12.52
CA MET A 15 9.08 -0.89 13.67
C MET A 15 10.28 -1.82 13.42
N THR A 16 10.98 -2.24 14.47
CA THR A 16 12.00 -3.27 14.33
C THR A 16 11.37 -4.65 14.11
N VAL A 17 12.07 -5.56 13.43
CA VAL A 17 11.60 -6.94 13.27
C VAL A 17 11.35 -7.61 14.62
N ALA A 18 12.16 -7.30 15.63
CA ALA A 18 11.99 -7.84 16.97
C ALA A 18 10.69 -7.34 17.64
N GLU A 19 10.37 -6.06 17.53
CA GLU A 19 9.08 -5.52 18.04
C GLU A 19 7.90 -6.11 17.27
N LEU A 20 8.01 -6.29 15.95
CA LEU A 20 6.94 -6.86 15.13
C LEU A 20 6.63 -8.31 15.51
N LEU A 21 7.67 -9.13 15.70
CA LEU A 21 7.52 -10.55 16.03
C LEU A 21 7.12 -10.81 17.48
N ASN A 22 7.43 -9.89 18.40
CA ASN A 22 7.12 -10.03 19.83
C ASN A 22 5.92 -9.18 20.27
N GLY A 23 5.40 -8.31 19.40
CA GLY A 23 4.27 -7.44 19.68
C GLY A 23 2.92 -8.11 19.38
N CYS A 24 1.84 -7.42 19.70
CA CYS A 24 0.49 -7.85 19.32
C CYS A 24 -0.05 -7.06 18.12
N TYR A 25 -1.06 -7.61 17.43
CA TYR A 25 -1.67 -6.97 16.27
C TYR A 25 -2.18 -5.56 16.55
N SER A 26 -2.71 -5.28 17.75
CA SER A 26 -3.18 -3.94 18.11
C SER A 26 -2.04 -2.93 18.14
N GLN A 27 -0.86 -3.30 18.65
CA GLN A 27 0.31 -2.40 18.65
C GLN A 27 0.78 -2.08 17.23
N VAL A 28 0.78 -3.08 16.33
CA VAL A 28 1.11 -2.88 14.92
C VAL A 28 0.08 -1.94 14.27
N ALA A 29 -1.20 -2.18 14.51
CA ALA A 29 -2.29 -1.34 14.00
C ALA A 29 -2.20 0.10 14.52
N ASP A 30 -1.87 0.30 15.80
CA ASP A 30 -1.70 1.62 16.40
C ASP A 30 -0.55 2.40 15.74
N ILE A 31 0.56 1.73 15.43
CA ILE A 31 1.71 2.35 14.74
C ILE A 31 1.37 2.73 13.30
N ILE A 32 0.65 1.87 12.58
CA ILE A 32 0.15 2.20 11.23
C ILE A 32 -0.82 3.38 11.32
N HIS A 33 -1.77 3.34 12.25
CA HIS A 33 -2.75 4.40 12.44
C HIS A 33 -2.09 5.75 12.78
N ALA A 34 -1.11 5.76 13.68
CA ALA A 34 -0.37 6.96 14.03
C ALA A 34 0.39 7.54 12.82
N ALA A 35 1.06 6.69 12.02
CA ALA A 35 1.78 7.12 10.83
C ALA A 35 0.84 7.70 9.77
N VAL A 36 -0.30 7.06 9.51
CA VAL A 36 -1.32 7.56 8.57
C VAL A 36 -1.93 8.86 9.06
N SER A 37 -2.26 8.95 10.35
CA SER A 37 -2.88 10.15 10.93
C SER A 37 -1.96 11.37 10.92
N ALA A 38 -0.64 11.16 10.86
CA ALA A 38 0.35 12.22 10.72
C ALA A 38 0.44 12.80 9.28
N VAL A 39 -0.08 12.09 8.28
CA VAL A 39 -0.18 12.57 6.89
C VAL A 39 -1.47 13.36 6.71
N ASP A 40 -1.58 14.47 7.44
CA ASP A 40 -2.75 15.35 7.48
C ASP A 40 -2.66 16.50 6.46
N ASP A 41 -3.66 17.38 6.45
CA ASP A 41 -3.70 18.57 5.58
C ASP A 41 -2.45 19.47 5.71
N CYS A 42 -1.90 19.60 6.92
CA CYS A 42 -0.66 20.35 7.14
C CYS A 42 0.52 19.65 6.47
N TYR A 43 0.63 18.32 6.58
CA TYR A 43 1.68 17.54 5.92
C TYR A 43 1.58 17.63 4.39
N PHE A 44 0.38 17.50 3.81
CA PHE A 44 0.16 17.66 2.37
C PHE A 44 0.62 19.02 1.86
N LYS A 45 0.23 20.11 2.54
CA LYS A 45 0.67 21.47 2.20
C LYS A 45 2.18 21.63 2.33
N SER A 46 2.76 21.11 3.42
CA SER A 46 4.21 21.12 3.62
C SER A 46 4.96 20.37 2.52
N PHE A 47 4.43 19.27 2.00
CA PHE A 47 5.03 18.52 0.90
C PHE A 47 5.00 19.33 -0.41
N VAL A 48 3.88 19.99 -0.71
CA VAL A 48 3.76 20.88 -1.87
C VAL A 48 4.74 22.04 -1.77
N ASP A 49 4.83 22.69 -0.62
CA ASP A 49 5.75 23.80 -0.37
C ASP A 49 7.22 23.36 -0.51
N PHE A 50 7.57 22.18 0.01
CA PHE A 50 8.90 21.59 -0.16
C PHE A 50 9.26 21.42 -1.64
N GLY A 51 8.34 20.87 -2.45
CA GLY A 51 8.54 20.72 -3.89
C GLY A 51 8.72 22.06 -4.61
N ALA A 52 7.90 23.07 -4.26
CA ALA A 52 8.01 24.41 -4.83
C ALA A 52 9.35 25.08 -4.50
N LEU A 53 9.80 24.98 -3.23
CA LEU A 53 11.08 25.49 -2.79
C LEU A 53 12.26 24.78 -3.46
N ALA A 54 12.19 23.46 -3.64
CA ALA A 54 13.23 22.72 -4.35
C ALA A 54 13.37 23.21 -5.80
N ALA A 55 12.24 23.42 -6.49
CA ALA A 55 12.21 23.95 -7.85
C ALA A 55 12.78 25.38 -7.93
N GLU A 56 12.40 26.27 -7.00
CA GLU A 56 12.92 27.65 -6.94
C GLU A 56 14.45 27.67 -6.75
N ASN A 57 14.97 26.76 -5.91
CA ASN A 57 16.39 26.66 -5.63
C ASN A 57 17.18 25.84 -6.67
N GLY A 58 16.53 25.37 -7.74
CA GLY A 58 17.16 24.56 -8.79
C GLY A 58 17.62 23.17 -8.31
N VAL A 59 17.03 22.65 -7.23
CA VAL A 59 17.30 21.31 -6.72
C VAL A 59 16.44 20.31 -7.48
N ALA A 60 17.08 19.41 -8.22
CA ALA A 60 16.39 18.29 -8.85
C ALA A 60 16.01 17.26 -7.79
N LEU A 61 14.72 17.03 -7.60
CA LEU A 61 14.20 15.93 -6.79
C LEU A 61 14.04 14.69 -7.66
N GLU A 62 14.35 13.52 -7.08
CA GLU A 62 14.06 12.24 -7.69
C GLU A 62 12.90 11.56 -6.95
N GLU A 63 12.10 10.81 -7.68
CA GLU A 63 11.02 10.03 -7.10
C GLU A 63 11.58 8.92 -6.21
N THR A 64 11.06 8.82 -4.99
CA THR A 64 11.38 7.72 -4.08
C THR A 64 10.54 6.47 -4.35
N ALA A 65 9.53 6.57 -5.21
CA ALA A 65 8.69 5.47 -5.65
C ALA A 65 9.54 4.40 -6.35
N ARG A 66 9.23 3.13 -6.10
CA ARG A 66 10.09 2.03 -6.51
C ARG A 66 9.70 1.52 -7.89
N SER A 67 10.68 1.41 -8.76
CA SER A 67 10.53 0.83 -10.09
C SER A 67 10.43 -0.70 -10.07
N ALA A 68 9.87 -1.27 -11.14
CA ALA A 68 9.78 -2.71 -11.36
C ALA A 68 11.15 -3.41 -11.23
N GLY A 69 11.16 -4.59 -10.61
CA GLY A 69 12.39 -5.38 -10.38
C GLY A 69 13.16 -5.02 -9.11
N ASN A 70 12.69 -4.05 -8.32
CA ASN A 70 13.24 -3.76 -7.00
C ASN A 70 12.84 -4.85 -5.97
N LEU A 71 13.69 -5.03 -4.95
CA LEU A 71 13.38 -5.79 -3.74
C LEU A 71 13.12 -4.78 -2.62
N LEU A 72 11.96 -4.87 -1.95
CA LEU A 72 11.64 -3.97 -0.83
C LEU A 72 12.23 -4.47 0.48
N SER A 73 12.47 -5.78 0.61
CA SER A 73 13.01 -6.40 1.82
C SER A 73 14.20 -5.59 2.38
N PRO A 74 14.17 -5.21 3.67
CA PRO A 74 13.26 -5.68 4.72
C PRO A 74 11.92 -4.91 4.83
N ASN A 75 11.64 -3.97 3.93
CA ASN A 75 10.41 -3.18 3.90
C ASN A 75 9.33 -3.85 3.04
N MET A 76 8.12 -3.30 3.10
CA MET A 76 6.99 -3.68 2.24
C MET A 76 6.17 -2.44 1.86
N GLU A 77 5.44 -2.54 0.77
CA GLU A 77 4.50 -1.52 0.29
C GLU A 77 3.10 -2.14 0.23
N VAL A 78 2.09 -1.38 0.68
CA VAL A 78 0.70 -1.85 0.71
C VAL A 78 -0.19 -0.83 0.05
N ASP A 79 -0.76 -1.19 -1.08
CA ASP A 79 -1.74 -0.38 -1.79
C ASP A 79 -3.15 -0.88 -1.49
N SER A 80 -3.98 0.00 -0.93
CA SER A 80 -5.35 -0.33 -0.57
C SER A 80 -6.33 0.24 -1.59
N TRP A 81 -7.07 -0.63 -2.28
CA TRP A 81 -8.05 -0.25 -3.31
C TRP A 81 -9.51 -0.56 -2.91
N PRO A 82 -9.96 -0.28 -1.67
CA PRO A 82 -11.30 -0.69 -1.22
C PRO A 82 -12.42 0.04 -1.97
N SER A 83 -12.15 1.25 -2.47
CA SER A 83 -13.09 2.04 -3.27
C SER A 83 -13.09 1.65 -4.75
N PHE A 84 -12.31 0.66 -5.17
CA PHE A 84 -12.33 0.18 -6.55
C PHE A 84 -13.54 -0.74 -6.75
N GLN A 85 -14.68 -0.11 -7.07
CA GLN A 85 -15.99 -0.76 -7.26
C GLN A 85 -16.07 -1.50 -8.59
N TYR A 86 -15.16 -2.46 -8.83
CA TYR A 86 -15.11 -3.18 -10.10
C TYR A 86 -16.39 -3.97 -10.39
N HIS A 87 -17.18 -4.32 -9.38
CA HIS A 87 -18.49 -4.95 -9.51
C HIS A 87 -19.55 -4.03 -10.13
N GLU A 88 -19.36 -2.71 -10.08
CA GLU A 88 -20.26 -1.75 -10.75
C GLU A 88 -19.92 -1.57 -12.25
N LEU A 89 -18.79 -2.14 -12.70
CA LEU A 89 -18.35 -2.04 -14.08
C LEU A 89 -19.10 -3.05 -14.96
N ASP A 90 -20.19 -2.64 -15.58
CA ASP A 90 -20.93 -3.48 -16.54
C ASP A 90 -21.08 -2.79 -17.90
N PHE A 91 -20.45 -3.37 -18.93
CA PHE A 91 -20.56 -2.92 -20.32
C PHE A 91 -21.69 -3.62 -21.10
N GLY A 92 -22.59 -4.33 -20.40
CA GLY A 92 -23.71 -5.11 -20.96
C GLY A 92 -23.48 -6.63 -20.94
N GLY A 93 -22.43 -7.11 -20.28
CA GLY A 93 -22.04 -8.53 -20.20
C GLY A 93 -22.09 -9.10 -18.78
N GLY A 94 -22.48 -8.28 -17.79
CA GLY A 94 -22.31 -8.56 -16.38
C GLY A 94 -20.97 -8.02 -15.85
N ALA A 95 -20.90 -7.91 -14.52
CA ALA A 95 -19.74 -7.38 -13.84
C ALA A 95 -18.54 -8.34 -13.83
N PRO A 96 -17.30 -7.82 -13.74
CA PRO A 96 -16.10 -8.61 -13.48
C PRO A 96 -16.23 -9.48 -12.23
N VAL A 97 -15.86 -10.75 -12.36
CA VAL A 97 -15.83 -11.71 -11.22
C VAL A 97 -14.56 -11.55 -10.39
N GLN A 98 -13.46 -11.13 -11.00
CA GLN A 98 -12.16 -10.98 -10.32
C GLN A 98 -11.32 -9.90 -11.01
N VAL A 99 -10.53 -9.19 -10.21
CA VAL A 99 -9.48 -8.28 -10.67
C VAL A 99 -8.12 -8.88 -10.34
N LEU A 100 -7.28 -9.05 -11.35
CA LEU A 100 -5.88 -9.45 -11.18
C LEU A 100 -5.00 -8.24 -11.42
N THR A 101 -4.07 -8.01 -10.51
CA THR A 101 -3.10 -6.92 -10.61
C THR A 101 -1.73 -7.46 -11.03
N PHE A 102 -0.93 -6.59 -11.64
CA PHE A 102 0.47 -6.88 -11.91
C PHE A 102 1.30 -6.42 -10.71
N LEU A 103 2.05 -7.33 -10.10
CA LEU A 103 2.92 -7.05 -8.95
C LEU A 103 4.39 -7.16 -9.37
N PRO A 104 5.00 -6.09 -9.88
CA PRO A 104 6.36 -6.13 -10.43
C PRO A 104 7.49 -6.09 -9.39
N VAL A 105 7.15 -5.92 -8.12
CA VAL A 105 8.09 -5.58 -7.04
C VAL A 105 7.88 -6.53 -5.88
N GLU A 106 8.97 -7.16 -5.42
CA GLU A 106 8.92 -8.00 -4.22
C GLU A 106 8.63 -7.14 -2.99
N GLY A 107 7.72 -7.61 -2.14
CA GLY A 107 7.24 -6.89 -0.96
C GLY A 107 6.04 -5.96 -1.22
N LEU A 108 5.53 -5.88 -2.45
CA LEU A 108 4.28 -5.16 -2.75
C LEU A 108 3.07 -6.06 -2.44
N ALA A 109 2.13 -5.53 -1.67
CA ALA A 109 0.83 -6.12 -1.42
C ALA A 109 -0.29 -5.18 -1.90
N ILE A 110 -1.32 -5.72 -2.55
CA ILE A 110 -2.51 -4.99 -2.96
C ILE A 110 -3.72 -5.58 -2.26
N LEU A 111 -4.50 -4.72 -1.61
CA LEU A 111 -5.76 -5.06 -0.94
C LEU A 111 -6.93 -4.71 -1.86
N LEU A 112 -7.70 -5.73 -2.25
CA LEU A 112 -8.86 -5.59 -3.12
C LEU A 112 -10.15 -5.95 -2.36
N PRO A 113 -11.27 -5.26 -2.64
CA PRO A 113 -12.54 -5.63 -2.05
C PRO A 113 -12.99 -6.98 -2.61
N PHE A 114 -13.50 -7.86 -1.75
CA PHE A 114 -14.10 -9.13 -2.14
C PHE A 114 -15.57 -9.15 -1.69
N GLU A 115 -16.47 -9.04 -2.66
CA GLU A 115 -17.90 -8.85 -2.39
C GLU A 115 -18.55 -10.04 -1.71
N GLU A 116 -18.12 -11.27 -2.01
CA GLU A 116 -18.67 -12.45 -1.35
C GLU A 116 -18.31 -12.42 0.14
N LYS A 117 -19.26 -11.91 0.94
CA LYS A 117 -19.25 -11.82 2.41
C LYS A 117 -18.43 -10.66 3.01
N GLY A 118 -18.08 -9.63 2.23
CA GLY A 118 -17.35 -8.46 2.74
C GLY A 118 -15.90 -8.79 3.11
N GLY A 119 -15.29 -9.72 2.38
CA GLY A 119 -13.89 -10.09 2.54
C GLY A 119 -12.93 -9.09 1.89
N VAL A 120 -11.64 -9.36 2.05
CA VAL A 120 -10.55 -8.64 1.38
C VAL A 120 -9.65 -9.67 0.71
N ASP A 121 -9.45 -9.52 -0.59
CA ASP A 121 -8.43 -10.27 -1.33
C ASP A 121 -7.08 -9.58 -1.17
N VAL A 122 -6.07 -10.34 -0.75
CA VAL A 122 -4.70 -9.84 -0.60
C VAL A 122 -3.82 -10.48 -1.66
N GLN A 123 -3.36 -9.69 -2.63
CA GLN A 123 -2.39 -10.13 -3.63
C GLN A 123 -1.01 -9.63 -3.20
N VAL A 124 -0.06 -10.53 -2.95
CA VAL A 124 1.29 -10.18 -2.49
C VAL A 124 2.38 -10.78 -3.37
N ALA A 125 3.36 -9.98 -3.76
CA ALA A 125 4.56 -10.43 -4.47
C ALA A 125 5.68 -10.72 -3.47
N LEU A 126 6.16 -11.96 -3.47
CA LEU A 126 7.23 -12.43 -2.59
C LEU A 126 8.32 -13.13 -3.42
N HIS A 127 9.56 -13.09 -2.93
CA HIS A 127 10.60 -13.94 -3.47
C HIS A 127 10.20 -15.43 -3.33
N PRO A 128 10.42 -16.29 -4.34
CA PRO A 128 9.98 -17.70 -4.32
C PRO A 128 10.37 -18.45 -3.04
N ASP A 129 11.58 -18.22 -2.53
CA ASP A 129 12.09 -18.84 -1.30
C ASP A 129 11.33 -18.45 -0.02
N LYS A 130 10.49 -17.42 -0.05
CA LYS A 130 9.68 -16.95 1.08
C LYS A 130 8.22 -17.43 1.03
N VAL A 131 7.79 -17.95 -0.12
CA VAL A 131 6.37 -18.30 -0.36
C VAL A 131 5.90 -19.43 0.56
N SER A 132 6.73 -20.44 0.82
CA SER A 132 6.38 -21.55 1.71
C SER A 132 6.16 -21.07 3.14
N THR A 133 7.13 -20.33 3.69
CA THR A 133 7.03 -19.75 5.04
C THR A 133 5.85 -18.80 5.17
N TYR A 134 5.59 -17.97 4.14
CA TYR A 134 4.44 -17.08 4.16
C TYR A 134 3.11 -17.86 4.28
N LYS A 135 2.95 -18.95 3.53
CA LYS A 135 1.73 -19.78 3.59
C LYS A 135 1.51 -20.42 4.96
N GLU A 136 2.58 -20.76 5.68
CA GLU A 136 2.51 -21.31 7.03
C GLU A 136 2.01 -20.28 8.05
N ILE A 137 2.42 -19.01 7.91
CA ILE A 137 2.07 -17.95 8.87
C ILE A 137 0.83 -17.13 8.49
N ALA A 138 0.46 -17.07 7.21
CA ALA A 138 -0.62 -16.19 6.72
C ALA A 138 -2.00 -16.54 7.28
N ASN A 139 -2.20 -17.77 7.74
CA ASN A 139 -3.45 -18.25 8.33
C ASN A 139 -3.36 -18.40 9.86
N ALA A 140 -2.23 -18.05 10.46
CA ALA A 140 -2.08 -18.02 11.91
C ALA A 140 -2.72 -16.73 12.43
N LEU A 141 -3.87 -16.86 13.08
CA LEU A 141 -4.50 -15.81 13.87
C LEU A 141 -4.40 -16.27 15.32
N ASP A 142 -3.62 -15.55 16.13
CA ASP A 142 -3.61 -15.71 17.59
C ASP A 142 -4.85 -15.06 18.25
#